data_AF-A0A7C3Y0B0-F1
#
_entry.id   AF-A0A7C3Y0B0-F1
#
_cell.length_a   1.000
_cell.length_b   1.000
_cell.length_c   1.000
_cell.angle_alpha   90.00
_cell.angle_beta   90.00
_cell.angle_gamma   90.00
#
_symmetry.space_group_name_H-M   'P 1'
#
loop_
_entity.id
_entity.type
_entity.pdbx_description
1 polymer ?
#
loop_
_entity_poly.entity_id
_entity_poly.type
_entity_poly.pdbx_seq_one_letter_code
_entity_poly.pdbx_strand_id
1 'polypeptide(L)'
;MLEDAGFEVSHFIIKEADVETAERIRPIAEKNSDFMVGVGGGRSIDIAKVVSFWIGMPFVSVPTAASHDGIASSRASLRGT
;
A
#
# COMPACT_ATOMS: atom_id res chain seq x y z
N MET A 1 -6.28 14.22 11.20
CA MET A 1 -6.33 13.10 10.23
C MET A 1 -6.05 13.67 8.84
N LEU A 2 -5.85 12.87 7.80
CA LEU A 2 -5.51 13.39 6.45
C LEU A 2 -6.67 14.23 5.87
N GLU A 3 -7.89 13.86 6.23
CA GLU A 3 -9.13 14.55 5.91
C GLU A 3 -9.14 15.98 6.49
N ASP A 4 -8.62 16.18 7.71
CA ASP A 4 -8.50 17.52 8.32
C ASP A 4 -7.49 18.42 7.59
N ALA A 5 -6.57 17.82 6.84
CA ALA A 5 -5.64 18.52 5.96
C ALA A 5 -6.21 18.74 4.54
N GLY A 6 -7.47 18.37 4.29
CA GLY A 6 -8.19 18.59 3.04
C GLY A 6 -8.01 17.49 1.98
N PHE A 7 -7.47 16.33 2.35
CA PHE A 7 -7.34 15.20 1.42
C PHE A 7 -8.64 14.38 1.36
N GLU A 8 -9.00 13.91 0.17
CA GLU A 8 -9.96 12.83 0.01
C GLU A 8 -9.27 11.50 0.30
N VAL A 9 -9.82 10.71 1.23
CA VAL A 9 -9.16 9.52 1.75
C VAL A 9 -10.06 8.30 1.58
N SER A 10 -9.56 7.31 0.84
CA SER A 10 -10.12 5.96 0.77
C SER A 10 -9.23 4.99 1.56
N HIS A 11 -9.82 4.13 2.40
CA HIS A 11 -9.08 3.17 3.21
C HIS A 11 -9.37 1.72 2.83
N PHE A 12 -8.34 0.88 2.85
CA PHE A 12 -8.43 -0.56 2.60
C PHE A 12 -7.78 -1.33 3.73
N ILE A 13 -8.52 -2.26 4.32
CA ILE A 13 -7.98 -3.16 5.35
C ILE A 13 -7.39 -4.38 4.68
N ILE A 14 -6.06 -4.53 4.80
CA ILE A 14 -5.32 -5.63 4.19
C ILE A 14 -5.32 -6.84 5.13
N LYS A 15 -5.90 -7.94 4.65
CA LYS A 15 -5.87 -9.22 5.36
C LYS A 15 -4.80 -10.17 4.84
N GLU A 16 -4.49 -10.16 3.55
CA GLU A 16 -3.47 -11.02 2.95
C GLU A 16 -2.53 -10.22 2.04
N ALA A 17 -1.26 -10.63 1.97
CA ALA A 17 -0.29 -10.11 1.01
C ALA A 17 -0.20 -11.08 -0.18
N ASP A 18 -1.15 -11.00 -1.09
CA ASP A 18 -1.25 -11.81 -2.30
C ASP A 18 -1.63 -10.97 -3.53
N VAL A 19 -1.32 -11.52 -4.70
CA VAL A 19 -1.58 -10.85 -5.99
C VAL A 19 -3.06 -10.54 -6.18
N GLU A 20 -3.95 -11.43 -5.72
CA GLU A 20 -5.41 -11.23 -5.81
C GLU A 20 -5.85 -9.96 -5.04
N THR A 21 -5.32 -9.74 -3.84
CA THR A 21 -5.59 -8.53 -3.07
C THR A 21 -5.07 -7.28 -3.76
N ALA A 22 -3.87 -7.35 -4.35
CA ALA A 22 -3.31 -6.22 -5.09
C ALA A 22 -4.14 -5.87 -6.34
N GLU A 23 -4.53 -6.87 -7.14
CA GLU A 23 -5.38 -6.71 -8.33
C GLU A 23 -6.76 -6.13 -7.98
N ARG A 24 -7.34 -6.51 -6.84
CA ARG A 24 -8.63 -5.95 -6.38
C ARG A 24 -8.54 -4.46 -6.05
N ILE A 25 -7.40 -4.01 -5.50
CA ILE A 25 -7.22 -2.61 -5.06
C ILE A 25 -6.81 -1.71 -6.22
N ARG A 26 -5.99 -2.24 -7.14
CA ARG A 26 -5.44 -1.52 -8.30
C ARG A 26 -6.45 -0.61 -9.04
N PRO A 27 -7.60 -1.09 -9.55
CA PRO A 27 -8.49 -0.25 -10.35
C PRO A 27 -9.16 0.87 -9.54
N ILE A 28 -9.21 0.73 -8.21
CA ILE A 28 -9.76 1.74 -7.32
C ILE A 28 -8.72 2.84 -7.10
N ALA A 29 -7.47 2.43 -6.87
CA ALA A 29 -6.33 3.32 -6.72
C ALA A 29 -6.03 4.12 -8.00
N GLU A 30 -6.14 3.51 -9.19
CA GLU A 30 -5.91 4.19 -10.48
C GLU A 30 -6.89 5.33 -10.78
N LYS A 31 -8.11 5.28 -10.23
CA LYS A 31 -9.16 6.26 -10.58
C LYS A 31 -9.17 7.49 -9.69
N ASN A 32 -8.80 7.36 -8.42
CA ASN A 32 -9.18 8.32 -7.38
C ASN A 32 -8.03 8.63 -6.40
N SER A 33 -6.77 8.42 -6.77
CA SER A 33 -5.66 8.63 -5.83
C SER A 33 -4.45 9.24 -6.52
N ASP A 34 -3.87 10.24 -5.85
CA ASP A 34 -2.61 10.89 -6.27
C ASP A 34 -1.38 10.26 -5.61
N PHE A 35 -1.57 9.59 -4.47
CA PHE A 35 -0.53 8.87 -3.74
C PHE A 35 -1.14 7.73 -2.91
N MET A 36 -0.31 6.76 -2.53
CA MET A 36 -0.71 5.65 -1.66
C MET A 36 0.04 5.67 -0.33
N VAL A 37 -0.65 5.34 0.77
CA VAL A 37 -0.05 5.21 2.09
C VAL A 37 -0.23 3.80 2.61
N GLY A 38 0.87 3.10 2.87
CA GLY A 38 0.88 1.79 3.52
C GLY A 38 1.10 1.95 5.01
N VAL A 39 0.06 1.73 5.82
CA VAL A 39 0.14 1.80 7.29
C VAL A 39 0.07 0.40 7.88
N GLY A 40 1.01 0.04 8.75
CA GLY A 40 0.96 -1.21 9.50
C GLY A 40 2.24 -2.02 9.48
N GLY A 41 2.10 -3.35 9.47
CA GLY A 41 3.23 -4.28 9.29
C GLY A 41 3.58 -4.53 7.81
N GLY A 42 4.52 -5.45 7.58
CA GLY A 42 5.03 -5.76 6.23
C GLY A 42 3.94 -6.12 5.21
N ARG A 43 2.86 -6.79 5.64
CA ARG A 43 1.73 -7.17 4.77
C ARG A 43 1.05 -5.97 4.11
N SER A 44 0.60 -5.00 4.90
CA SER A 44 -0.08 -3.81 4.38
C SER A 44 0.86 -2.96 3.53
N ILE A 45 2.12 -2.85 3.97
CA ILE A 45 3.16 -2.10 3.29
C ILE A 45 3.48 -2.73 1.93
N ASP A 46 3.61 -4.04 1.85
CA ASP A 46 3.95 -4.73 0.60
C ASP A 46 2.82 -4.66 -0.43
N ILE A 47 1.55 -4.81 0.00
CA ILE A 47 0.42 -4.57 -0.90
C ILE A 47 0.44 -3.14 -1.43
N ALA A 48 0.57 -2.15 -0.55
CA ALA A 48 0.55 -0.75 -0.95
C ALA A 48 1.72 -0.41 -1.88
N LYS A 49 2.93 -0.90 -1.58
CA LYS A 49 4.14 -0.72 -2.39
C LYS A 49 4.00 -1.33 -3.79
N VAL A 50 3.41 -2.52 -3.90
CA VAL A 50 3.25 -3.19 -5.20
C VAL A 50 2.17 -2.54 -6.04
N VAL A 51 1.02 -2.22 -5.45
CA VAL A 51 -0.04 -1.54 -6.20
C VAL A 51 0.44 -0.18 -6.68
N SER A 52 1.09 0.61 -5.82
CA SER A 52 1.64 1.91 -6.21
C SER A 52 2.69 1.79 -7.31
N PHE A 53 3.54 0.76 -7.25
CA PHE A 53 4.54 0.49 -8.28
C PHE A 53 3.89 0.13 -9.64
N TRP A 54 2.88 -0.74 -9.65
CA TRP A 54 2.20 -1.16 -10.88
C TRP A 54 1.54 0.00 -11.63
N ILE A 55 1.08 1.02 -10.91
CA ILE A 55 0.33 2.14 -11.47
C ILE A 55 1.15 3.43 -11.55
N GLY A 56 2.44 3.37 -11.19
CA GLY A 56 3.35 4.51 -11.27
C GLY A 56 3.05 5.64 -10.27
N MET A 57 2.45 5.32 -9.12
CA MET A 57 1.99 6.30 -8.14
C MET A 57 2.99 6.45 -6.96
N PRO A 58 3.22 7.68 -6.44
CA PRO A 58 3.99 7.89 -5.22
C PRO A 58 3.47 7.09 -4.03
N PHE A 59 4.39 6.62 -3.20
CA PHE A 59 4.10 5.75 -2.05
C PHE A 59 4.76 6.24 -0.77
N VAL A 60 4.01 6.21 0.33
CA VAL A 60 4.49 6.52 1.69
C VAL A 60 4.29 5.30 2.58
N SER A 61 5.35 4.91 3.28
CA SER A 61 5.33 3.79 4.23
C SER A 61 5.26 4.32 5.67
N VAL A 62 4.29 3.84 6.45
CA VAL A 62 4.09 4.20 7.86
C VAL A 62 4.08 2.91 8.70
N PRO A 63 5.27 2.41 9.07
CA PRO A 63 5.37 1.15 9.80
C PRO A 63 4.88 1.25 11.24
N THR A 64 4.15 0.24 11.68
CA THR A 64 3.73 0.09 13.09
C THR A 64 4.42 -1.07 13.79
N ALA A 65 5.27 -1.83 13.09
CA ALA A 65 6.01 -2.96 13.63
C ALA A 65 7.49 -2.87 13.25
N ALA A 66 8.36 -3.00 14.24
CA ALA A 66 9.82 -3.03 14.07
C ALA A 66 10.29 -4.45 13.70
N SER A 67 9.81 -4.98 12.58
CA SER A 67 10.10 -6.36 12.18
C SER A 67 11.40 -6.49 11.40
N HIS A 68 11.59 -5.63 10.39
CA HIS A 68 12.77 -5.64 9.51
C HIS A 68 12.72 -4.43 8.56
N ASP A 69 13.87 -4.06 7.98
CA ASP A 69 14.07 -2.97 7.01
C ASP A 69 13.27 -3.08 5.68
N GLY A 70 12.40 -4.09 5.54
CA GLY A 70 11.54 -4.29 4.37
C GLY A 70 10.65 -3.10 4.06
N ILE A 71 10.39 -2.27 5.07
CA ILE A 71 9.67 -0.99 5.01
C ILE A 71 10.34 -0.01 4.04
N ALA A 72 11.68 0.03 3.99
CA ALA A 72 12.46 0.92 3.13
C ALA A 72 13.07 0.21 1.91
N SER A 73 12.95 -1.12 1.85
CA SER A 73 13.50 -1.89 0.73
C SER A 73 12.64 -1.76 -0.54
N SER A 74 13.29 -1.82 -1.71
CA SER A 74 12.61 -1.95 -3.01
C SER A 74 11.97 -3.33 -3.23
N ARG A 75 12.10 -4.25 -2.28
CA ARG A 75 11.48 -5.58 -2.33
C ARG A 75 10.11 -5.54 -1.66
N ALA A 76 9.17 -6.25 -2.25
CA ALA A 76 7.89 -6.61 -1.65
C ALA A 76 7.70 -8.13 -1.75
N SER A 77 7.05 -8.73 -0.77
CA SER A 77 6.72 -10.16 -0.78
C SER A 77 5.22 -10.35 -0.89
N LEU A 78 4.76 -10.77 -2.07
CA LEU A 78 3.40 -11.27 -2.26
C LEU A 78 3.42 -12.76 -2.48
N ARG A 79 2.38 -13.43 -1.98
CA ARG A 79 2.10 -14.82 -2.35
C ARG A 79 1.47 -14.83 -3.74
N GLY A 80 1.97 -15.72 -4.61
CA GLY A 80 1.47 -15.85 -5.99
C GLY A 80 2.29 -15.11 -7.06
N THR A 81 3.43 -14.49 -6.68
CA THR A 81 4.46 -13.99 -7.60
C THR A 81 5.60 -14.97 -7.79
#